data_AF-A0AAX7UR46-F1
#
_entry.id   AF-A0AAX7UR46-F1
#
_cell.length_a   1.000
_cell.length_b   1.000
_cell.length_c   1.000
_cell.angle_alpha   90.00
_cell.angle_beta   90.00
_cell.angle_gamma   90.00
#
_symmetry.space_group_name_H-M   'P 1'
#
loop_
_entity.id
_entity.type
_entity.pdbx_description
1 polymer ?
#
loop_
_entity_poly.entity_id
_entity_poly.type
_entity_poly.pdbx_seq_one_letter_code
_entity_poly.pdbx_strand_id
1 'polypeptide(L)' 'MSTDCQKTTAKAIPSIRRVTINDAEHMPQDYSTTPGGTLFSTTPGESDSSRQQD' A
#
# COMPACT_ATOMS: atom_id res chain seq x y z
N MET A 1 -19.71 27.44 13.69
CA MET A 1 -19.07 26.54 12.71
C MET A 1 -17.86 25.92 13.40
N SER A 2 -18.05 24.77 14.03
CA SER A 2 -16.98 24.07 14.77
C SER A 2 -16.20 23.22 13.78
N THR A 3 -14.92 23.54 13.59
CA THR A 3 -14.00 22.67 12.87
C THR A 3 -13.53 21.58 13.82
N ASP A 4 -14.27 20.47 13.86
CA ASP A 4 -13.78 19.24 14.48
C ASP A 4 -12.61 18.72 13.64
N CYS A 5 -11.38 19.11 14.00
CA CYS A 5 -10.18 18.44 13.52
C CYS A 5 -10.21 17.00 14.05
N GLN A 6 -10.82 16.10 13.29
CA GLN A 6 -10.66 14.67 13.47
C GLN A 6 -9.18 14.36 13.23
N LYS A 7 -8.39 14.39 14.30
CA LYS A 7 -7.04 13.86 14.32
C LYS A 7 -7.18 12.36 14.07
N THR A 8 -7.20 11.96 12.81
CA THR A 8 -7.04 10.57 12.44
C THR A 8 -5.73 10.14 13.09
N THR A 9 -5.81 9.26 14.07
CA THR A 9 -4.65 8.49 14.48
C THR A 9 -4.37 7.61 13.26
N ALA A 10 -3.64 8.16 12.29
CA ALA A 10 -3.12 7.41 11.17
C ALA A 10 -2.27 6.31 11.79
N LYS A 11 -2.87 5.14 11.99
CA LYS A 11 -2.18 3.94 12.37
C LYS A 11 -1.18 3.78 11.25
N ALA A 12 0.10 4.03 11.52
CA ALA A 12 1.13 4.02 10.49
C ALA A 12 1.00 2.67 9.77
N ILE A 13 0.47 2.71 8.55
CA ILE A 13 0.41 1.50 7.74
C ILE A 13 1.87 1.16 7.53
N PRO A 14 2.31 -0.05 7.92
CA PRO A 14 3.69 -0.42 7.70
C PRO A 14 3.93 -0.29 6.19
N SER A 15 4.81 0.65 5.83
CA SER A 15 5.14 0.98 4.44
C SER A 15 5.62 -0.25 3.64
N ILE A 16 5.95 -1.34 4.32
CA ILE A 16 6.40 -2.59 3.77
C ILE A 16 5.70 -3.73 4.50
N ARG A 17 5.00 -4.59 3.75
CA ARG A 17 4.46 -5.86 4.24
C ARG A 17 5.23 -7.02 3.61
N ARG A 18 5.75 -7.94 4.43
CA ARG A 18 6.35 -9.19 3.97
C ARG A 18 5.30 -10.30 4.04
N VAL A 19 5.16 -11.06 2.96
CA VAL A 19 4.23 -12.19 2.86
C VAL A 19 5.00 -13.39 2.33
N THR A 20 4.86 -14.54 2.99
CA THR A 20 5.38 -15.81 2.47
C THR A 20 4.32 -16.41 1.55
N ILE A 21 4.71 -16.70 0.31
CA ILE A 21 3.82 -17.30 -0.69
C ILE A 21 4.24 -18.77 -0.84
N ASN A 22 3.36 -19.67 -0.44
CA ASN A 22 3.61 -21.11 -0.46
C ASN A 22 3.02 -21.80 -1.70
N ASP A 23 2.07 -21.14 -2.37
CA ASP A 23 1.34 -21.64 -3.53
C ASP A 23 1.20 -20.53 -4.58
N ALA A 24 1.24 -20.90 -5.86
CA ALA A 24 1.12 -19.99 -6.98
C ALA A 24 -0.24 -19.27 -7.01
N GLU A 25 -1.30 -19.91 -6.49
CA GLU A 25 -2.64 -19.30 -6.34
C GLU A 25 -2.65 -18.10 -5.38
N HIS A 26 -1.64 -17.97 -4.51
CA HIS A 26 -1.48 -16.83 -3.60
C HIS A 26 -0.53 -15.76 -4.14
N MET A 27 -0.01 -15.91 -5.36
CA MET A 27 0.74 -14.85 -6.03
C MET A 27 -0.21 -13.67 -6.31
N PRO A 28 0.22 -12.42 -6.05
CA PRO A 28 -0.50 -11.26 -6.56
C PRO A 28 -0.67 -11.39 -8.08
N GLN A 29 -1.75 -10.85 -8.64
CA GLN A 29 -1.91 -10.81 -10.09
C GLN A 29 -0.96 -9.79 -10.73
N ASP A 30 -0.75 -8.67 -10.03
CA ASP A 30 0.08 -7.55 -10.46
C ASP A 30 1.33 -7.40 -9.56
N TYR A 31 2.33 -8.25 -9.80
CA TYR A 31 3.63 -8.17 -9.13
C TYR A 31 4.75 -7.81 -10.11
N SER A 32 5.83 -7.27 -9.57
CA SER A 32 7.07 -6.99 -10.28
C SER A 32 8.24 -7.66 -9.57
N THR A 33 9.31 -7.94 -10.31
CA THR A 33 10.51 -8.62 -9.79
C THR A 33 11.73 -7.74 -9.99
N THR A 34 12.54 -7.55 -8.95
CA THR A 34 13.86 -6.93 -9.10
C THR A 34 14.86 -7.92 -9.72
N PRO A 35 15.95 -7.51 -10.37
CA PRO A 35 16.94 -8.44 -10.93
C PRO A 35 17.52 -9.46 -9.93
N GLY A 36 17.47 -9.17 -8.62
CA GLY A 36 17.84 -10.09 -7.54
C GLY A 36 16.76 -11.10 -7.14
N GLY A 37 15.62 -11.14 -7.84
CA GLY A 37 14.54 -12.12 -7.62
C GLY A 37 13.56 -11.77 -6.50
N THR A 38 13.51 -10.51 -6.04
CA THR A 38 12.56 -10.10 -4.98
C THR A 38 11.26 -9.59 -5.61
N LEU A 39 10.12 -10.13 -5.14
CA LEU A 39 8.78 -9.76 -5.59
C LEU A 39 8.25 -8.56 -4.81
N PHE A 40 7.65 -7.60 -5.52
CA PHE A 40 6.97 -6.44 -4.94
C PHE A 40 5.64 -6.20 -5.67
N SER A 41 4.65 -5.67 -4.97
CA SER A 41 3.36 -5.25 -5.51
C SER A 41 2.94 -3.94 -4.89
N THR A 42 2.38 -3.04 -5.67
CA THR A 42 1.80 -1.79 -5.17
C THR A 42 0.29 -1.95 -5.19
N THR A 43 -0.37 -1.87 -4.04
CA THR A 43 -1.85 -1.88 -4.02
C THR A 43 -2.33 -0.47 -4.39
N PRO A 44 -3.23 -0.28 -5.38
CA PRO A 44 -3.63 1.05 -5.86
C PRO A 44 -4.16 2.03 -4.79
N GLY A 45 -4.56 1.55 -3.61
CA GLY A 45 -4.89 2.41 -2.46
C GLY A 45 -3.71 3.19 -1.86
N GLU A 46 -2.48 2.98 -2.35
CA GLU A 46 -1.24 3.64 -1.87
C GLU A 46 -0.76 4.77 -2.79
N SER A 47 -1.40 4.99 -3.94
CA SER A 47 -1.21 6.24 -4.68
C SER A 47 -2.00 7.32 -3.97
N ASP A 48 -1.30 8.05 -3.11
CA ASP A 48 -1.78 9.22 -2.38
C ASP A 48 -2.79 10.03 -3.20
N SER A 49 -4.06 10.01 -2.77
CA SER A 49 -5.14 10.83 -3.34
C SER A 49 -4.95 12.33 -3.04
N SER A 50 -3.75 12.80 -2.66
CA SER A 50 -3.42 14.21 -2.43
C SER A 50 -3.33 15.06 -3.71
N ARG A 51 -4.18 14.83 -4.69
CA ARG A 51 -4.41 15.78 -5.79
C ARG A 51 -5.91 15.96 -6.01
N GLN A 52 -6.40 17.10 -5.52
CA GLN A 52 -7.51 17.99 -5.94
C GLN A 52 -8.15 18.52 -4.64
N GLN A 53 -8.20 19.82 -4.31
CA GLN A 53 -8.46 21.01 -5.12
C GLN A 53 -7.76 22.23 -4.48
N ASP A 54 -7.14 23.07 -5.32
CA ASP A 54 -7.00 24.52 -5.07
C ASP A 54 -8.35 25.18 -5.42
#